data_AF-A0A1J6IRV6-F1
#
_entry.id   AF-A0A1J6IRV6-F1
#
_cell.length_a   1.000
_cell.length_b   1.000
_cell.length_c   1.000
_cell.angle_alpha   90.00
_cell.angle_beta   90.00
_cell.angle_gamma   90.00
#
_symmetry.space_group_name_H-M   'P 1'
#
loop_
_entity.id
_entity.type
_entity.pdbx_description
1 polymer ?
#
loop_
_entity_poly.entity_id
_entity_poly.type
_entity_poly.pdbx_seq_one_letter_code
_entity_poly.pdbx_strand_id
1 'polypeptide(L)'
;MLRYIDQLSRCLYVEYEHHGIDVQCQVPLYVKTKMTSRVASIERSTLFSPSAEKYAKAAVGQIGYGGRRMPYWPHSLQWWFASLLPEPLLDAWRLSIGLSRRNDKHNIY
;
A
#
# COMPACT_ATOMS: atom_id res chain seq x y z
N MET A 1 -8.31 4.33 -6.50
CA MET A 1 -8.74 4.12 -5.10
C MET A 1 -7.75 4.71 -4.09
N LEU A 2 -6.44 4.43 -4.18
CA LEU A 2 -5.43 5.01 -3.25
C LEU A 2 -5.39 6.55 -3.21
N ARG A 3 -5.66 7.24 -4.32
CA ARG A 3 -5.65 8.71 -4.41
C ARG A 3 -6.75 9.39 -3.57
N TYR A 4 -7.92 8.76 -3.44
CA TYR A 4 -9.04 9.33 -2.68
C TYR A 4 -8.74 9.33 -1.18
N ILE A 5 -8.33 8.17 -0.65
CA ILE A 5 -8.01 8.01 0.77
C ILE A 5 -6.83 8.91 1.13
N ASP A 6 -5.80 8.99 0.28
CA ASP A 6 -4.65 9.87 0.50
C ASP A 6 -5.05 11.36 0.55
N GLN A 7 -5.96 11.80 -0.32
CA GLN A 7 -6.44 13.18 -0.30
C GLN A 7 -7.32 13.45 0.93
N LEU A 8 -8.22 12.52 1.29
CA LEU A 8 -9.06 12.62 2.47
C LEU A 8 -8.22 12.71 3.76
N SER A 9 -7.24 11.81 3.92
CA SER A 9 -6.34 11.82 5.07
C SER A 9 -5.53 13.11 5.16
N ARG A 10 -5.10 13.69 4.03
CA ARG A 10 -4.42 14.98 4.01
C ARG A 10 -5.31 16.13 4.44
N CYS A 11 -6.57 16.16 3.99
CA CYS A 11 -7.53 17.17 4.45
C CYS A 11 -7.78 17.06 5.96
N LEU A 12 -8.00 15.84 6.46
CA LEU A 12 -8.20 15.59 7.89
C LEU A 12 -6.98 15.97 8.72
N TYR A 13 -5.77 15.68 8.25
CA TYR A 13 -4.55 16.07 8.94
C TYR A 13 -4.51 17.60 9.19
N VAL A 14 -4.74 18.41 8.15
CA VAL A 14 -4.72 19.88 8.28
C VAL A 14 -5.85 20.40 9.17
N GLU A 15 -7.05 19.82 9.09
CA GLU A 15 -8.21 20.22 9.89
C GLU A 15 -7.99 19.94 11.39
N TYR A 16 -7.38 18.81 11.72
CA TYR A 16 -7.22 18.32 13.08
C TYR A 16 -5.86 18.64 13.70
N GLU A 17 -4.91 19.17 12.92
CA GLU A 17 -3.59 19.58 13.40
C GLU A 17 -3.69 20.62 14.53
N HIS A 18 -4.56 21.62 14.38
CA HIS A 18 -4.80 22.65 15.41
C HIS A 18 -5.43 22.07 16.69
N HIS A 19 -6.06 20.90 16.60
CA HIS A 19 -6.63 20.17 17.73
C HIS A 19 -5.64 19.18 18.37
N GLY A 20 -4.39 19.14 17.91
CA GLY A 20 -3.36 18.22 18.40
C GLY A 20 -3.57 16.76 17.98
N ILE A 21 -4.39 16.52 16.96
CA ILE A 21 -4.71 15.17 16.46
C ILE A 21 -3.95 14.92 15.16
N ASP A 22 -3.04 13.95 15.17
CA ASP A 22 -2.24 13.56 14.01
C ASP A 22 -2.92 12.45 13.18
N VAL A 23 -3.32 12.79 11.95
CA VAL A 23 -3.95 11.85 11.00
C VAL A 23 -2.93 11.40 9.96
N GLN A 24 -2.68 10.09 9.89
CA GLN A 24 -1.70 9.49 8.97
C GLN A 24 -2.33 8.48 8.01
N CYS A 25 -1.88 8.50 6.76
CA CYS A 25 -2.22 7.49 5.76
C CYS A 25 -1.02 6.57 5.53
N GLN A 26 -1.14 5.31 5.93
CA GLN A 26 -0.16 4.28 5.62
C GLN A 26 -0.65 3.45 4.45
N VAL A 27 0.14 3.42 3.38
CA VAL A 27 -0.19 2.65 2.17
C VAL A 27 0.68 1.40 2.15
N PRO A 28 0.15 0.24 2.60
CA PRO A 28 0.84 -1.02 2.42
C PRO A 28 0.89 -1.37 0.93
N LEU A 29 2.10 -1.64 0.42
CA LEU A 29 2.25 -2.44 -0.80
C LEU A 29 1.93 -3.92 -0.49
N TYR A 30 2.36 -4.87 -1.30
CA TYR A 30 2.06 -6.28 -1.04
C TYR A 30 2.61 -6.74 0.32
N VAL A 31 1.71 -7.22 1.19
CA VAL A 31 2.03 -7.81 2.50
C VAL A 31 1.40 -9.19 2.53
N LYS A 32 2.11 -10.21 3.04
CA LYS A 32 1.57 -11.57 3.21
C LYS A 32 0.51 -11.56 4.31
N THR A 33 -0.75 -11.63 3.89
CA THR A 33 -1.94 -11.79 4.72
C THR A 33 -2.77 -12.93 4.15
N LYS A 34 -3.74 -13.45 4.91
CA LYS A 34 -4.70 -14.44 4.39
C LYS A 34 -5.45 -13.94 3.14
N MET A 35 -5.66 -12.62 3.04
CA MET A 35 -6.29 -11.98 1.88
C MET A 35 -5.37 -11.98 0.65
N THR A 36 -4.12 -11.54 0.79
CA THR A 36 -3.18 -11.49 -0.34
C THR A 36 -2.71 -12.87 -0.78
N SER A 37 -2.64 -13.86 0.10
CA SER A 37 -2.42 -15.26 -0.28
C SER A 37 -3.55 -15.79 -1.16
N ARG A 38 -4.81 -15.45 -0.89
CA ARG A 38 -5.96 -15.88 -1.70
C ARG A 38 -6.14 -15.09 -3.01
N VAL A 39 -5.87 -13.79 -2.99
CA VAL A 39 -6.13 -12.92 -4.16
C VAL A 39 -4.91 -12.81 -5.07
N ALA A 40 -3.70 -12.95 -4.52
CA ALA A 40 -2.44 -12.74 -5.23
C ALA A 40 -1.55 -13.99 -5.33
N SER A 41 -1.97 -15.13 -4.77
CA SER A 41 -1.14 -16.34 -4.66
C SER A 41 0.24 -16.06 -4.03
N ILE A 42 0.31 -15.06 -3.13
CA ILE A 42 1.53 -14.72 -2.41
C ILE A 42 1.65 -15.70 -1.24
N GLU A 43 2.31 -16.82 -1.48
CA GLU A 43 2.53 -17.87 -0.48
C GLU A 43 3.82 -17.68 0.32
N ARG A 44 4.85 -17.09 -0.31
CA ARG A 44 6.16 -16.88 0.30
C ARG A 44 6.33 -15.44 0.77
N SER A 45 6.79 -15.28 2.02
CA SER A 45 7.29 -13.99 2.50
C SER A 45 8.62 -13.69 1.83
N THR A 46 8.68 -12.63 1.05
CA THR A 46 9.91 -12.14 0.41
C THR A 46 10.31 -10.80 1.02
N LEU A 47 11.51 -10.32 0.70
CA LEU A 47 11.99 -9.00 1.11
C LEU A 47 11.05 -7.87 0.67
N PHE A 48 10.25 -8.10 -0.36
CA PHE A 48 9.28 -7.17 -0.91
C PHE A 48 7.83 -7.47 -0.51
N SER A 49 7.59 -8.62 0.12
CA SER A 49 6.28 -9.02 0.65
C SER A 49 6.45 -9.51 2.09
N PRO A 50 6.59 -8.57 3.05
CA PRO A 50 6.78 -8.92 4.46
C PRO A 50 5.56 -9.66 5.02
N SER A 51 5.73 -10.37 6.14
CA SER A 51 4.61 -10.90 6.90
C SER A 51 3.80 -9.76 7.53
N ALA A 52 2.50 -10.01 7.79
CA ALA A 52 1.63 -9.06 8.48
C ALA A 52 2.23 -8.55 9.80
N GLU A 53 2.85 -9.42 10.60
CA GLU A 53 3.50 -9.06 11.87
C GLU A 53 4.68 -8.10 11.69
N LYS A 54 5.55 -8.35 10.70
CA LYS A 54 6.69 -7.47 10.41
C LYS A 54 6.22 -6.10 9.93
N TYR A 55 5.19 -6.07 9.08
CA TYR A 55 4.59 -4.83 8.63
C TYR A 55 3.93 -4.07 9.79
N ALA A 56 3.17 -4.77 10.65
CA ALA A 56 2.51 -4.16 11.80
C ALA A 56 3.52 -3.56 12.80
N LYS A 57 4.62 -4.26 13.09
CA LYS A 57 5.68 -3.74 13.95
C LYS A 57 6.31 -2.47 13.38
N ALA A 58 6.57 -2.45 12.08
CA ALA A 58 7.10 -1.26 11.41
C ALA A 58 6.09 -0.11 11.35
N ALA A 59 4.81 -0.42 11.10
CA ALA A 59 3.70 0.54 11.08
C ALA A 59 3.52 1.25 12.42
N VAL A 60 3.53 0.49 13.53
CA VAL A 60 3.41 1.04 14.88
C VAL A 60 4.59 1.94 15.24
N GLY A 61 5.81 1.56 14.86
CA GLY A 61 7.01 2.37 15.10
C GLY A 61 7.08 3.68 14.31
N GLN A 62 6.15 3.91 13.37
CA GLN A 62 6.07 5.13 12.56
C GLN A 62 4.93 6.07 12.99
N ILE A 63 4.09 5.64 13.94
CA ILE A 63 3.01 6.47 14.50
C ILE A 63 3.62 7.68 15.20
N GLY A 64 3.04 8.86 14.96
CA GLY A 64 3.40 10.12 15.62
C GLY A 64 4.47 10.94 14.90
N TYR A 65 4.99 10.45 13.77
CA TYR A 65 5.95 11.22 12.97
C TYR A 65 5.30 11.98 11.79
N GLY A 66 3.96 12.03 11.70
CA GLY A 66 3.20 12.81 10.72
C GLY A 66 3.25 12.34 9.24
N GLY A 67 2.16 12.60 8.50
CA GLY A 67 2.09 12.54 7.03
C GLY A 67 1.83 11.18 6.37
N ARG A 68 2.02 11.11 5.03
CA ARG A 68 1.90 9.88 4.23
C ARG A 68 3.17 9.05 4.35
N ARG A 69 3.06 7.82 4.85
CA ARG A 69 4.23 6.98 5.19
C ARG A 69 4.14 5.59 4.56
N MET A 70 5.29 5.13 4.08
CA MET A 70 5.54 3.73 3.76
C MET A 70 6.35 3.14 4.91
N PRO A 71 5.72 2.47 5.89
CA PRO A 71 6.40 2.07 7.12
C PRO A 71 7.47 0.99 6.91
N TYR A 72 7.49 0.34 5.75
CA TYR A 72 8.46 -0.69 5.40
C TYR A 72 9.44 -0.16 4.34
N TRP A 73 10.72 -0.01 4.69
CA TRP A 73 11.73 0.60 3.80
C TRP A 73 11.89 -0.09 2.42
N PRO A 74 11.76 -1.43 2.27
CA PRO A 74 11.80 -2.06 0.95
C PRO A 74 10.60 -1.70 0.06
N HIS A 75 9.46 -1.37 0.68
CA HIS A 75 8.29 -0.83 -0.04
C HIS A 75 8.57 0.59 -0.52
N SER A 76 9.28 1.40 0.26
CA SER A 76 9.75 2.73 -0.18
C SER A 76 10.68 2.63 -1.38
N LEU A 77 11.58 1.63 -1.40
CA LEU A 77 12.47 1.39 -2.55
C LEU A 77 11.68 1.00 -3.81
N GLN A 78 10.70 0.10 -3.68
CA GLN A 78 9.83 -0.25 -4.80
C GLN A 78 9.02 0.94 -5.32
N TRP A 79 8.50 1.75 -4.40
CA TRP A 79 7.77 2.97 -4.75
C TRP A 79 8.66 3.97 -5.47
N TRP A 80 9.91 4.10 -5.06
CA TRP A 80 10.90 4.95 -5.72
C TRP A 80 11.15 4.49 -7.16
N PHE A 81 11.39 3.20 -7.38
CA PHE A 81 11.51 2.64 -8.74
C PHE A 81 10.24 2.86 -9.56
N ALA A 82 9.05 2.68 -8.96
CA ALA A 82 7.80 2.96 -9.64
C ALA A 82 7.66 4.44 -10.00
N SER A 83 8.10 5.36 -9.14
CA SER A 83 7.98 6.81 -9.38
C SER A 83 8.87 7.34 -10.51
N LEU A 84 9.85 6.55 -10.97
CA LEU A 84 10.66 6.86 -12.15
C LEU A 84 9.91 6.58 -13.46
N LEU A 85 8.82 5.81 -13.41
CA LEU A 85 8.00 5.49 -14.59
C LEU A 85 6.89 6.53 -14.78
N PRO A 86 6.52 6.85 -16.03
CA PRO A 86 5.40 7.74 -16.32
C PRO A 86 4.08 7.22 -15.71
N GLU A 87 3.32 8.09 -15.05
CA GLU A 87 2.02 7.77 -14.41
C GLU A 87 1.05 6.99 -15.34
N PRO A 88 0.88 7.31 -16.64
CA PRO A 88 -0.03 6.55 -17.52
C PRO A 88 0.38 5.10 -17.70
N LEU A 89 1.69 4.82 -17.72
CA LEU A 89 2.23 3.48 -17.87
C LEU A 89 2.02 2.67 -16.59
N LEU A 90 2.26 3.27 -15.42
CA LEU A 90 1.99 2.65 -14.13
C LEU A 90 0.51 2.32 -13.96
N ASP A 91 -0.37 3.23 -14.37
CA ASP A 91 -1.81 3.03 -14.25
C ASP A 91 -2.32 1.97 -15.23
N ALA A 92 -1.82 1.95 -16.46
CA ALA A 92 -2.11 0.87 -17.42
C ALA A 92 -1.62 -0.49 -16.90
N TRP A 93 -0.41 -0.55 -16.33
CA TRP A 93 0.14 -1.77 -15.73
C TRP A 93 -0.67 -2.27 -14.53
N ARG A 94 -1.05 -1.36 -13.62
CA ARG A 94 -1.92 -1.69 -12.47
C ARG A 94 -3.29 -2.18 -12.93
N LEU A 95 -3.87 -1.55 -13.94
CA LEU A 95 -5.16 -1.96 -14.51
C LEU A 95 -5.05 -3.35 -15.14
N SER A 96 -4.00 -3.61 -15.92
CA SER A 96 -3.74 -4.93 -16.52
C SER A 96 -3.64 -6.02 -15.46
N ILE A 97 -2.90 -5.79 -14.37
CA ILE A 97 -2.80 -6.74 -13.26
C ILE A 97 -4.16 -6.98 -12.61
N GLY A 98 -4.95 -5.92 -12.39
CA GLY A 98 -6.30 -6.03 -11.84
C GLY A 98 -7.23 -6.85 -12.72
N LEU A 99 -7.16 -6.67 -14.04
CA LEU A 99 -7.93 -7.42 -15.03
C LEU A 99 -7.50 -8.88 -15.09
N SER A 100 -6.19 -9.18 -15.14
CA SER A 100 -5.67 -10.55 -15.12
C SER A 100 -6.16 -11.32 -13.89
N ARG A 101 -6.10 -10.70 -12.70
CA ARG A 101 -6.56 -11.33 -11.44
C ARG A 101 -8.07 -11.55 -11.39
N ARG A 102 -8.86 -10.73 -12.09
CA ARG A 102 -10.31 -10.93 -12.24
C ARG A 102 -10.59 -12.11 -13.16
N ASN A 103 -9.85 -12.21 -14.26
CA ASN A 103 -9.99 -13.29 -15.24
C ASN A 103 -9.59 -14.64 -14.64
N ASP A 104 -8.49 -14.68 -13.88
CA ASP A 104 -8.03 -15.90 -13.20
C ASP A 104 -9.10 -16.45 -12.26
N LYS A 105 -9.84 -15.60 -11.54
CA LYS A 105 -10.94 -16.02 -10.66
C LYS A 105 -12.17 -16.55 -11.41
N HIS A 106 -12.38 -16.16 -12.66
CA HIS A 106 -13.49 -16.65 -13.48
C HIS A 106 -13.18 -18.01 -14.11
N ASN A 107 -11.89 -18.33 -14.30
CA ASN A 107 -11.42 -19.59 -14.91
C ASN A 107 -11.32 -20.77 -13.91
N ILE A 108 -11.75 -20.58 -12.66
CA ILE A 108 -11.72 -21.58 -11.57
C ILE A 108 -13.14 -22.05 -11.18
N TYR A 109 -14.17 -21.64 -11.92
CA TYR A 109 -15.56 -22.08 -11.78
C TYR A 109 -16.03 -22.79 -13.04
#